data_AF-A0A1X7SH47-F1
#
_entry.id   AF-A0A1X7SH47-F1
#
_cell.length_a   1.000
_cell.length_b   1.000
_cell.length_c   1.000
_cell.angle_alpha   90.00
_cell.angle_beta   90.00
_cell.angle_gamma   90.00
#
_symmetry.space_group_name_H-M   'P 1'
#
loop_
_entity.id
_entity.type
_entity.pdbx_description
1 polymer ?
#
loop_
_entity_poly.entity_id
_entity_poly.type
_entity_poly.pdbx_seq_one_letter_code
_entity_poly.pdbx_strand_id
1 'polypeptide(L)'
;MAAQSRKKRSPIWDFFTVAEDTKFAQCNTCTLKVSRGGKSPKDYNTTNLKTHLKSHSSEYAKYEVKCQENKSVSIPDQPVLKQLSLKESKERSQAWDINDARAQRVHRRIVDMIALDCQPFSVVEDLGFIRLLSELQP
;
A
#
# COMPACT_ATOMS: atom_id res chain seq x y z
N MET A 1 -5.13 23.63 26.38
CA MET A 1 -4.12 23.44 25.30
C MET A 1 -4.71 22.49 24.25
N ALA A 2 -4.43 22.76 22.98
CA ALA A 2 -5.28 22.49 21.81
C ALA A 2 -5.67 21.03 21.55
N ALA A 3 -6.96 20.84 21.22
CA ALA A 3 -7.53 19.59 20.76
C ALA A 3 -6.96 19.19 19.38
N GLN A 4 -6.42 17.97 19.31
CA GLN A 4 -5.85 17.40 18.10
C GLN A 4 -6.95 17.21 17.04
N SER A 5 -6.89 18.01 15.97
CA SER A 5 -7.85 17.97 14.87
C SER A 5 -7.63 16.74 13.99
N ARG A 6 -8.65 15.87 13.89
CA ARG A 6 -8.71 14.76 12.94
C ARG A 6 -8.63 15.30 11.50
N LYS A 7 -7.45 15.31 10.89
CA LYS A 7 -7.31 15.60 9.45
C LYS A 7 -7.41 14.31 8.62
N LYS A 8 -8.64 13.89 8.34
CA LYS A 8 -8.96 12.97 7.23
C LYS A 8 -10.24 13.42 6.51
N ARG A 9 -10.22 14.65 6.01
CA ARG A 9 -11.15 15.07 4.95
C ARG A 9 -10.29 15.18 3.70
N SER A 10 -10.72 14.56 2.60
CA SER A 10 -9.99 14.55 1.33
C SER A 10 -9.52 15.97 0.95
N PRO A 11 -8.35 16.15 0.30
CA PRO A 11 -7.79 17.46 -0.04
C PRO A 11 -8.69 18.32 -0.95
N ILE A 12 -9.78 17.75 -1.46
CA ILE A 12 -10.83 18.45 -2.19
C ILE A 12 -11.49 19.54 -1.35
N TRP A 13 -11.56 19.37 -0.02
CA TRP A 13 -12.25 20.31 0.88
C TRP A 13 -11.52 21.64 1.07
N ASP A 14 -10.31 21.81 0.54
CA ASP A 14 -9.63 23.11 0.52
C ASP A 14 -10.23 24.05 -0.55
N PHE A 15 -10.93 23.50 -1.53
CA PHE A 15 -11.54 24.24 -2.66
C PHE A 15 -13.07 24.38 -2.53
N PHE A 16 -13.66 23.72 -1.53
CA PHE A 16 -15.10 23.67 -1.32
C PHE A 16 -15.47 23.91 0.14
N THR A 17 -16.51 24.71 0.35
CA THR A 17 -17.10 24.96 1.67
C THR A 17 -18.43 24.21 1.78
N VAL A 18 -18.75 23.62 2.94
CA VAL A 18 -20.03 22.94 3.15
C VAL A 18 -21.13 24.00 3.30
N ALA A 19 -22.19 23.92 2.49
CA ALA A 19 -23.35 24.81 2.62
C ALA A 19 -24.20 24.40 3.84
N GLU A 20 -25.05 25.32 4.33
CA GLU A 20 -25.98 25.03 5.44
C GLU A 20 -26.84 23.79 5.18
N ASP A 21 -27.26 23.60 3.93
CA ASP A 21 -27.83 22.36 3.44
C ASP A 21 -26.72 21.30 3.33
N THR A 22 -26.63 20.40 4.31
CA THR A 22 -25.63 19.30 4.37
C THR A 22 -25.46 18.48 3.08
N LYS A 23 -26.43 18.55 2.18
CA LYS A 23 -26.49 17.91 0.85
C LYS A 23 -25.63 18.62 -0.21
N PHE A 24 -25.34 19.90 -0.06
CA PHE A 24 -24.62 20.70 -1.05
C PHE A 24 -23.28 21.24 -0.48
N ALA A 25 -22.32 21.42 -1.37
CA ALA A 25 -21.05 22.08 -1.10
C ALA A 25 -20.89 23.24 -2.08
N GLN A 26 -20.46 24.40 -1.59
CA GLN A 26 -20.21 25.59 -2.40
C GLN A 26 -18.76 25.61 -2.87
N CYS A 27 -18.53 25.82 -4.16
CA CYS A 27 -17.20 26.05 -4.71
C CYS A 27 -16.68 27.44 -4.33
N ASN A 28 -15.43 27.55 -3.91
CA ASN A 28 -14.85 28.84 -3.50
C ASN A 28 -14.54 29.78 -4.69
N THR A 29 -14.44 29.24 -5.91
CA THR A 29 -14.04 30.01 -7.10
C THR A 29 -15.20 30.49 -7.95
N CYS A 30 -16.26 29.68 -8.09
CA CYS A 30 -17.45 30.08 -8.85
C CYS A 30 -18.70 30.22 -7.98
N THR A 31 -18.62 30.00 -6.67
CA THR A 31 -19.75 30.05 -5.71
C THR A 31 -20.92 29.12 -6.04
N LEU A 32 -20.76 28.20 -7.00
CA LEU A 32 -21.79 27.25 -7.40
C LEU A 32 -22.00 26.20 -6.31
N LYS A 33 -23.27 25.88 -6.03
CA LYS A 33 -23.68 24.80 -5.13
C LYS A 33 -23.61 23.46 -5.87
N VAL A 34 -22.66 22.61 -5.50
CA VAL A 34 -22.45 21.27 -6.04
C VAL A 34 -23.00 20.21 -5.07
N SER A 35 -23.82 19.29 -5.57
CA SER A 35 -24.39 18.20 -4.75
C SER A 35 -23.31 17.19 -4.34
N ARG A 36 -23.30 16.79 -3.07
CA ARG A 36 -22.38 15.79 -2.51
C ARG A 36 -22.77 14.34 -2.84
N GLY A 37 -23.87 14.15 -3.57
CA GLY A 37 -24.41 12.83 -3.89
C GLY A 37 -24.97 12.10 -2.66
N GLY A 38 -25.69 11.01 -2.87
CA GLY A 38 -26.27 10.22 -1.78
C GLY A 38 -27.53 10.83 -1.14
N LYS A 39 -28.23 10.01 -0.36
CA LYS A 39 -29.45 10.39 0.37
C LYS A 39 -29.16 10.67 1.85
N SER A 40 -28.10 10.08 2.40
CA SER A 40 -27.72 10.18 3.80
C SER A 40 -26.28 10.65 3.98
N PRO A 41 -25.90 11.26 5.12
CA PRO A 41 -24.54 11.74 5.40
C PRO A 41 -23.43 10.70 5.28
N LYS A 42 -23.76 9.41 5.42
CA LYS A 42 -22.84 8.27 5.28
C LYS A 42 -22.54 7.92 3.81
N ASP A 43 -23.40 8.32 2.88
CA ASP A 43 -23.30 8.00 1.45
C ASP A 43 -22.71 9.15 0.63
N TYR A 44 -22.34 10.24 1.28
CA TYR A 44 -21.80 11.42 0.62
C TYR A 44 -20.43 11.13 0.03
N ASN A 45 -20.28 11.37 -1.27
CA ASN A 45 -19.02 11.18 -1.98
C ASN A 45 -18.43 12.53 -2.43
N THR A 46 -17.17 12.51 -2.84
CA THR A 46 -16.47 13.71 -3.35
C THR A 46 -16.30 13.68 -4.87
N THR A 47 -16.95 12.74 -5.56
CA THR A 47 -16.79 12.54 -7.00
C THR A 47 -17.34 13.74 -7.77
N ASN A 48 -18.53 14.22 -7.40
CA ASN A 48 -19.14 15.39 -8.02
C ASN A 48 -18.30 16.66 -7.81
N LEU A 49 -17.70 16.81 -6.63
CA LEU A 49 -16.83 17.94 -6.31
C LEU A 49 -15.56 17.91 -7.16
N LYS A 50 -14.95 16.73 -7.33
CA LYS A 50 -13.77 16.55 -8.21
C LYS A 50 -14.12 16.84 -9.67
N THR A 51 -15.26 16.35 -10.17
CA THR A 51 -15.70 16.61 -11.54
C THR A 51 -15.98 18.09 -11.77
N HIS A 52 -16.60 18.77 -10.80
CA HIS A 52 -16.76 20.21 -10.87
C HIS A 52 -15.42 20.94 -10.87
N LEU A 53 -14.49 20.55 -10.00
CA LEU A 53 -13.17 21.20 -9.93
C LEU A 53 -12.40 21.09 -11.26
N LYS A 54 -12.62 20.03 -12.06
CA LYS A 54 -12.03 19.91 -13.40
C LYS A 54 -12.44 21.01 -14.38
N SER A 55 -13.60 21.66 -14.18
CA SER A 55 -13.96 22.83 -15.01
C SER A 55 -13.08 24.05 -14.68
N HIS A 56 -12.47 24.07 -13.51
CA HIS A 56 -11.52 25.10 -13.06
C HIS A 56 -10.09 24.58 -13.24
N SER A 57 -9.54 24.71 -14.45
CA SER A 57 -8.22 24.18 -14.81
C SER A 57 -7.10 24.59 -13.85
N SER A 58 -7.11 25.84 -13.39
CA SER A 58 -6.11 26.40 -12.47
C SER A 58 -6.19 25.82 -11.06
N GLU A 59 -7.40 25.55 -10.55
CA GLU A 59 -7.58 24.94 -9.23
C GLU A 59 -7.41 23.43 -9.24
N TYR A 60 -7.84 22.78 -10.34
CA TYR A 60 -7.63 21.36 -10.53
C TYR A 60 -6.14 21.01 -10.54
N ALA A 61 -5.31 21.83 -11.20
CA ALA A 61 -3.85 21.67 -11.17
C ALA A 61 -3.29 21.75 -9.73
N LYS A 62 -3.75 22.72 -8.93
CA LYS A 62 -3.35 22.83 -7.51
C LYS A 62 -3.80 21.62 -6.69
N TYR A 63 -5.01 21.13 -6.95
CA TYR A 63 -5.55 19.92 -6.31
C TYR A 63 -4.76 18.66 -6.67
N GLU A 64 -4.32 18.51 -7.92
CA GLU A 64 -3.50 17.38 -8.35
C GLU A 64 -2.13 17.36 -7.68
N VAL A 65 -1.44 18.51 -7.62
CA VAL A 65 -0.18 18.66 -6.89
C VAL A 65 -0.37 18.27 -5.42
N LYS A 66 -1.43 18.78 -4.76
CA LYS A 66 -1.71 18.49 -3.36
C LYS A 66 -2.06 17.01 -3.10
N CYS A 67 -2.70 16.33 -4.06
CA CYS A 67 -2.94 14.89 -3.97
C CYS A 67 -1.66 14.06 -4.11
N GLN A 68 -0.69 14.54 -4.91
CA GLN A 68 0.62 13.90 -5.05
C GLN A 68 1.49 14.11 -3.80
N GLU A 69 1.49 15.32 -3.22
CA GLU A 69 2.21 15.61 -1.97
C GLU A 69 1.69 14.77 -0.79
N ASN A 70 0.37 14.62 -0.65
CA ASN A 70 -0.19 13.74 0.38
C ASN A 70 0.10 12.25 0.16
N LYS A 71 0.54 11.86 -1.05
CA LYS A 71 0.96 10.49 -1.37
C LYS A 71 2.46 10.27 -1.10
N SER A 72 3.27 11.32 -1.21
CA SER A 72 4.72 11.29 -0.93
C SER A 72 5.05 11.54 0.54
N VAL A 73 4.14 12.12 1.33
CA VAL A 73 4.24 12.15 2.81
C VAL A 73 3.68 10.83 3.38
N SER A 74 4.34 9.73 3.05
CA SER A 74 4.27 8.51 3.86
C SER A 74 5.09 8.77 5.12
N ILE A 75 4.41 8.93 6.24
CA ILE A 75 4.98 8.94 7.59
C ILE A 75 5.93 7.73 7.70
N PRO A 76 7.21 7.91 8.07
CA PRO A 76 8.06 6.77 8.41
C PRO A 76 7.51 6.13 9.68
N ASP A 77 7.40 4.79 9.68
CA ASP A 77 7.11 3.95 10.87
C ASP A 77 5.66 3.48 11.12
N GLN A 78 4.89 3.19 10.07
CA GLN A 78 3.87 2.15 10.16
C GLN A 78 4.02 1.18 8.99
N PRO A 79 4.25 -0.13 9.23
CA PRO A 79 4.22 -1.12 8.17
C PRO A 79 2.76 -1.23 7.71
N VAL A 80 2.41 -0.48 6.68
CA VAL A 80 1.19 -0.74 5.93
C VAL A 80 1.34 -2.15 5.40
N LEU A 81 0.59 -3.10 5.97
CA LEU A 81 0.52 -4.47 5.49
C LEU A 81 -0.02 -4.41 4.06
N LYS A 82 0.91 -4.35 3.09
CA LYS A 82 0.57 -4.46 1.68
C LYS A 82 0.11 -5.90 1.48
N GLN A 83 -1.16 -6.05 1.12
CA GLN A 83 -1.65 -7.32 0.62
C GLN A 83 -0.74 -7.73 -0.55
N LEU A 84 -0.10 -8.89 -0.42
CA LEU A 84 0.75 -9.45 -1.47
C LEU A 84 -0.09 -9.64 -2.72
N SER A 85 0.49 -9.35 -3.88
CA SER A 85 -0.14 -9.73 -5.14
C SER A 85 -0.21 -11.25 -5.26
N LEU A 86 -1.16 -11.75 -6.06
CA LEU A 86 -1.27 -13.19 -6.34
C LEU A 86 0.03 -13.76 -6.92
N LYS A 87 0.75 -12.96 -7.70
CA LYS A 87 2.06 -13.32 -8.26
C LYS A 87 3.10 -13.50 -7.16
N GLU A 88 3.23 -12.52 -6.26
CA GLU A 88 4.19 -12.59 -5.15
C GLU A 88 3.88 -13.74 -4.18
N SER A 89 2.59 -14.01 -3.95
CA SER A 89 2.16 -15.15 -3.13
C SER A 89 2.56 -16.49 -3.77
N LYS A 90 2.37 -16.64 -5.08
CA LYS A 90 2.74 -17.86 -5.82
C LYS A 90 4.25 -18.07 -5.86
N GLU A 91 5.02 -17.00 -6.09
CA GLU A 91 6.48 -17.06 -6.13
C GLU A 91 7.09 -17.47 -4.78
N ARG A 92 6.43 -17.12 -3.66
CA ARG A 92 6.89 -17.50 -2.32
C ARG A 92 6.73 -18.99 -2.04
N SER A 93 5.64 -19.59 -2.51
CA SER A 93 5.35 -21.02 -2.30
C SER A 93 5.97 -21.93 -3.37
N GLN A 94 6.73 -21.37 -4.31
CA GLN A 94 7.32 -22.15 -5.39
C GLN A 94 8.71 -22.64 -4.99
N ALA A 95 8.96 -23.94 -5.17
CA ALA A 95 10.29 -24.51 -5.07
C ALA A 95 11.25 -23.78 -6.02
N TRP A 96 12.46 -23.49 -5.55
CA TRP A 96 13.46 -22.79 -6.37
C TRP A 96 13.94 -23.69 -7.50
N ASP A 97 14.22 -23.08 -8.65
CA ASP A 97 14.90 -23.76 -9.74
C ASP A 97 16.34 -24.11 -9.34
N ILE A 98 16.88 -25.20 -9.88
CA ILE A 98 18.27 -25.61 -9.61
C ILE A 98 19.30 -24.55 -10.09
N ASN A 99 18.93 -23.74 -11.07
CA ASN A 99 19.72 -22.62 -11.57
C ASN A 99 19.42 -21.29 -10.87
N ASP A 100 18.50 -21.24 -9.90
CA ASP A 100 18.23 -20.03 -9.12
C ASP A 100 19.47 -19.68 -8.27
N ALA A 101 19.91 -18.43 -8.36
CA ALA A 101 21.10 -17.95 -7.65
C ALA A 101 20.97 -18.10 -6.12
N ARG A 102 19.75 -18.06 -5.56
CA ARG A 102 19.50 -18.29 -4.12
C ARG A 102 19.69 -19.77 -3.77
N ALA A 103 19.16 -20.67 -4.59
CA ALA A 103 19.34 -22.11 -4.42
C ALA A 103 20.81 -22.49 -4.44
N GLN A 104 21.57 -22.00 -5.42
CA GLN A 104 23.00 -22.27 -5.53
C GLN A 104 23.81 -21.77 -4.32
N ARG A 105 23.44 -20.61 -3.76
CA ARG A 105 24.08 -20.11 -2.52
C ARG A 105 23.85 -21.03 -1.34
N VAL A 106 22.62 -21.53 -1.16
CA VAL A 106 22.30 -22.48 -0.08
C VAL A 106 23.01 -23.81 -0.30
N HIS A 107 22.99 -24.35 -1.53
CA HIS A 107 23.73 -25.57 -1.88
C HIS A 107 25.20 -25.46 -1.53
N ARG A 108 25.84 -24.32 -1.85
CA ARG A 108 27.24 -24.11 -1.52
C ARG A 108 27.50 -24.17 -0.02
N ARG A 109 26.62 -23.59 0.79
CA ARG A 109 26.74 -23.64 2.26
C ARG A 109 26.51 -25.03 2.84
N ILE A 110 25.58 -25.80 2.27
CA ILE A 110 25.38 -27.21 2.66
C ILE A 110 26.63 -28.03 2.32
N VAL A 111 27.21 -27.84 1.13
CA VAL A 111 28.46 -28.51 0.74
C VAL A 111 29.63 -28.10 1.64
N ASP A 112 29.78 -26.81 1.94
CA ASP A 112 30.80 -26.32 2.87
C ASP A 112 30.64 -26.97 4.25
N MET A 113 29.40 -27.05 4.78
CA MET A 113 29.09 -27.72 6.05
C MET A 113 29.49 -29.21 6.01
N ILE A 114 29.10 -29.94 4.96
CA ILE A 114 29.45 -31.36 4.81
C ILE A 114 30.97 -31.55 4.80
N ALA A 115 31.69 -30.72 4.05
CA ALA A 115 33.13 -30.83 3.89
C ALA A 115 33.91 -30.44 5.15
N LEU A 116 33.54 -29.32 5.79
CA LEU A 116 34.23 -28.80 6.98
C LEU A 116 33.99 -29.70 8.19
N ASP A 117 32.75 -30.18 8.37
CA ASP A 117 32.36 -30.99 9.53
C ASP A 117 32.48 -32.50 9.25
N CYS A 118 33.04 -32.88 8.11
CA CYS A 118 33.24 -34.26 7.67
C CYS A 118 31.97 -35.13 7.79
N GLN A 119 30.81 -34.56 7.41
CA GLN A 119 29.53 -35.26 7.48
C GLN A 119 29.37 -36.22 6.28
N PRO A 120 28.60 -37.31 6.42
CA PRO A 120 28.23 -38.14 5.27
C PRO A 120 27.26 -37.38 4.36
N PHE A 121 27.26 -37.69 3.06
CA PHE A 121 26.34 -37.08 2.10
C PHE A 121 24.86 -37.33 2.43
N SER A 122 24.55 -38.41 3.17
CA SER A 122 23.20 -38.74 3.63
C SER A 122 22.62 -37.75 4.64
N VAL A 123 23.42 -36.86 5.22
CA VAL A 123 22.94 -35.87 6.21
C VAL A 123 21.81 -34.99 5.69
N VAL A 124 21.75 -34.77 4.37
CA VAL A 124 20.69 -33.97 3.73
C VAL A 124 19.33 -34.69 3.69
N GLU A 125 19.33 -36.01 3.90
CA GLU A 125 18.14 -36.86 3.92
C GLU A 125 17.59 -37.02 5.34
N ASP A 126 18.34 -36.58 6.36
CA ASP A 126 17.93 -36.70 7.75
C ASP A 126 16.71 -35.83 8.06
N LEU A 127 15.76 -36.39 8.82
CA LEU A 127 14.51 -35.70 9.16
C LEU A 127 14.72 -34.35 9.85
N GLY A 128 15.76 -34.24 10.68
CA GLY A 128 16.11 -32.99 11.36
C GLY A 128 16.57 -31.91 10.36
N PHE A 129 17.41 -32.30 9.40
CA PHE A 129 17.89 -31.41 8.36
C PHE A 129 16.76 -30.95 7.44
N ILE A 130 15.91 -31.88 6.99
CA ILE A 130 14.76 -31.57 6.13
C ILE A 130 13.81 -30.59 6.82
N ARG A 131 13.47 -30.83 8.09
CA ARG A 131 12.58 -29.94 8.87
C ARG A 131 13.16 -28.53 9.01
N LEU A 132 14.45 -28.43 9.31
CA LEU A 132 15.14 -27.14 9.37
C LEU A 132 15.05 -26.40 8.03
N LEU A 133 15.29 -27.11 6.93
CA LEU A 133 15.24 -26.51 5.59
C LEU A 133 13.83 -26.05 5.22
N SER A 134 12.79 -26.80 5.59
CA SER A 134 11.37 -26.42 5.37
C SER A 134 10.93 -25.20 6.18
N GLU A 135 11.49 -24.97 7.37
CA GLU A 135 11.18 -23.75 8.16
C GLU A 135 11.86 -22.51 7.55
N LEU A 136 13.10 -22.67 7.08
CA LEU A 136 13.85 -21.58 6.45
C LEU A 136 13.31 -21.23 5.06
N GLN A 137 12.70 -22.20 4.38
CA GLN A 137 12.06 -22.04 3.08
C GLN A 137 10.73 -22.83 3.01
N PRO A 138 9.62 -22.23 3.47
CA PRO A 138 8.29 -22.83 3.40
C PRO A 138 7.64 -22.74 2.01
#